data_AF-I1C7V2-F1
#
_entry.id   AF-I1C7V2-F1
#
_cell.length_a   1.000
_cell.length_b   1.000
_cell.length_c   1.000
_cell.angle_alpha   90.00
_cell.angle_beta   90.00
_cell.angle_gamma   90.00
#
_symmetry.space_group_name_H-M   'P 1'
#
loop_
_entity.id
_entity.type
_entity.pdbx_description
1 polymer ?
#
loop_
_entity_poly.entity_id
_entity_poly.type
_entity_poly.pdbx_seq_one_letter_code
_entity_poly.pdbx_strand_id
1 'polypeptide(L)'
;MLSLTIFALFGKVSTTLDLNMPIVKQLQAELAAAKAEINRLQQQNASLLERLAQAPSTTVPKRVPIATVSRPPASPSSLQLKPPTKRPPPPELESTPLQKASKSKYAPPLPSQTAAARTFSSPFTNQDFKYPYLPIQRRLPIHQIRSLLRRLNINSNRVLDIHYPDRHLVVLLIHNNCEAEVRSQLEKI
;
A
#
# COMPACT_ATOMS: atom_id res chain seq x y z
N MET A 1 35.87 -0.42 55.20
CA MET A 1 35.49 -1.09 53.93
C MET A 1 34.35 -0.40 53.17
N LEU A 2 33.43 0.33 53.82
CA LEU A 2 32.30 1.02 53.15
C LEU A 2 32.69 2.25 52.29
N SER A 3 33.87 2.84 52.53
CA SER A 3 34.31 4.07 51.85
C SER A 3 34.78 3.84 50.41
N LEU A 4 35.37 2.67 50.09
CA LEU A 4 35.95 2.41 48.77
C LEU A 4 34.87 2.15 47.69
N THR A 5 33.72 1.60 48.09
CA THR A 5 32.60 1.30 47.18
C THR A 5 31.89 2.56 46.68
N ILE A 6 31.81 3.59 47.52
CA ILE A 6 31.16 4.87 47.19
C ILE A 6 32.00 5.65 46.17
N PHE A 7 33.32 5.67 46.32
CA PHE A 7 34.22 6.30 45.35
C PHE A 7 34.18 5.62 43.97
N ALA A 8 34.09 4.28 43.92
CA ALA A 8 33.96 3.55 42.67
C ALA A 8 32.64 3.83 41.94
N LEU A 9 31.55 4.05 42.68
CA LEU A 9 30.25 4.40 42.11
C LEU A 9 30.25 5.84 41.54
N PHE A 10 30.86 6.79 42.26
CA PHE A 10 30.95 8.19 41.82
C PHE A 10 31.80 8.35 40.56
N GLY A 11 32.96 7.67 40.49
CA GLY A 11 33.81 7.67 39.29
C GLY A 11 33.11 7.10 38.06
N LYS A 12 32.26 6.07 38.24
CA LYS A 12 31.51 5.43 37.15
C LYS A 12 30.42 6.34 36.58
N VAL A 13 29.72 7.09 37.44
CA VAL A 13 28.71 8.09 37.03
C VAL A 13 29.35 9.26 36.26
N SER A 14 30.54 9.72 36.68
CA SER A 14 31.27 10.79 35.98
C SER A 14 31.70 10.37 34.57
N THR A 15 32.18 9.13 34.39
CA THR A 15 32.57 8.64 33.05
C THR A 15 31.39 8.49 32.09
N THR A 16 30.20 8.13 32.59
CA THR A 16 29.00 8.02 31.76
C THR A 16 28.44 9.35 31.29
N LEU A 17 28.58 10.42 32.08
CA LEU A 17 28.13 11.75 31.68
C LEU A 17 29.06 12.37 30.63
N ASP A 18 30.36 12.10 30.71
CA ASP A 18 31.38 12.66 29.81
C ASP A 18 31.32 12.05 28.40
N LEU A 19 31.03 10.75 28.30
CA LEU A 19 30.81 10.05 27.02
C LEU A 19 29.50 10.44 26.32
N ASN A 20 28.51 10.98 27.04
CA ASN A 20 27.21 11.33 26.49
C ASN A 20 27.20 12.69 25.77
N MET A 21 28.06 13.63 26.19
CA MET A 21 28.18 14.96 25.57
C MET A 21 28.63 14.99 24.09
N PRO A 22 29.62 14.21 23.63
CA PRO A 22 29.98 14.17 22.21
C PRO A 22 28.87 13.57 21.34
N ILE A 23 28.14 12.58 21.85
CA ILE A 23 27.02 11.95 21.14
C ILE A 23 25.89 12.95 20.93
N VAL A 24 25.51 13.72 21.96
CA VAL A 24 24.47 14.75 21.85
C VAL A 24 24.87 15.83 20.84
N LYS A 25 26.14 16.26 20.84
CA LYS A 25 26.65 17.24 19.86
C LYS A 25 26.60 16.69 18.42
N GLN A 26 26.97 15.43 18.23
CA GLN A 26 26.90 14.79 16.92
C GLN A 26 25.46 14.68 16.42
N LEU A 27 24.54 14.21 17.27
CA LEU A 27 23.12 14.14 16.92
C LEU A 27 22.54 15.52 16.57
N GLN A 28 22.95 16.57 17.28
CA GLN A 28 22.50 17.92 16.98
C GLN A 28 23.04 18.44 15.63
N ALA A 29 24.29 18.10 15.28
CA ALA A 29 24.86 18.43 13.99
C ALA A 29 24.16 17.67 12.85
N GLU A 30 23.86 16.38 13.04
CA GLU A 30 23.11 15.57 12.07
C GLU A 30 21.68 16.09 11.88
N LEU A 31 21.02 16.52 12.95
CA LEU A 31 19.68 17.12 12.88
C LEU A 31 19.70 18.45 12.10
N ALA A 32 20.72 19.28 12.33
CA ALA A 32 20.90 20.52 11.59
C ALA A 32 21.16 20.27 10.09
N ALA A 33 22.01 19.30 9.77
CA ALA A 33 22.31 18.90 8.39
C ALA A 33 21.07 18.35 7.67
N ALA A 34 20.31 17.45 8.33
CA ALA A 34 19.08 16.89 7.77
C ALA A 34 18.04 17.99 7.49
N LYS A 35 17.89 18.97 8.39
CA LYS A 35 16.99 20.12 8.18
C LYS A 35 17.41 20.97 6.98
N ALA A 36 18.71 21.22 6.82
CA ALA A 36 19.22 21.96 5.67
C ALA A 36 18.92 21.23 4.35
N GLU A 37 19.09 19.90 4.32
CA GLU A 37 18.81 19.09 3.13
C GLU A 37 17.31 19.05 2.79
N ILE A 38 16.44 18.95 3.80
CA ILE A 38 14.99 19.03 3.60
C ILE A 38 14.61 20.38 2.96
N ASN A 39 15.13 21.49 3.48
CA ASN A 39 14.86 22.81 2.91
C ASN A 39 15.36 22.91 1.45
N ARG A 40 16.55 22.38 1.17
CA ARG A 40 17.12 22.34 -0.19
C ARG A 40 16.21 21.57 -1.16
N LEU A 41 15.78 20.37 -0.77
CA LEU A 41 14.90 19.54 -1.59
C LEU A 41 13.53 20.17 -1.78
N GLN A 42 12.97 20.80 -0.75
CA GLN A 42 11.71 21.54 -0.86
C GLN A 42 11.81 22.69 -1.87
N GLN A 43 12.91 23.44 -1.86
CA GLN A 43 13.12 24.52 -2.82
C GLN A 43 13.31 24.02 -4.25
N GLN A 44 14.02 22.89 -4.43
CA GLN A 44 14.13 22.24 -5.74
C GLN A 44 12.76 21.78 -6.26
N ASN A 45 11.95 21.15 -5.41
CA ASN A 45 10.61 20.72 -5.78
C ASN A 45 9.70 21.90 -6.16
N ALA A 46 9.77 23.02 -5.41
CA ALA A 46 9.03 24.23 -5.76
C ALA A 46 9.43 24.77 -7.14
N SER A 47 10.73 24.85 -7.43
CA SER A 47 11.24 25.28 -8.75
C SER A 47 10.82 24.33 -9.87
N LEU A 48 10.85 23.01 -9.64
CA LEU A 48 10.40 22.03 -10.62
C LEU A 48 8.91 22.18 -10.93
N LEU A 49 8.08 22.40 -9.91
CA LEU A 49 6.64 22.64 -10.07
C LEU A 49 6.37 23.94 -10.85
N GLU A 50 7.11 25.01 -10.60
CA GLU A 50 7.01 26.24 -11.39
C GLU A 50 7.37 26.03 -12.85
N ARG A 51 8.44 25.27 -13.16
CA ARG A 51 8.79 24.95 -14.55
C ARG A 51 7.73 24.11 -15.26
N LEU A 52 7.10 23.18 -14.54
CA LEU A 52 5.99 22.38 -15.07
C LEU A 52 4.75 23.24 -15.34
N ALA A 53 4.47 24.22 -14.48
CA ALA A 53 3.38 25.18 -14.67
C ALA A 53 3.65 26.18 -15.80
N GLN A 54 4.92 26.52 -16.06
CA GLN A 54 5.33 27.44 -17.12
C GLN A 54 5.51 26.76 -18.50
N ALA A 55 5.35 25.45 -18.62
CA ALA A 55 5.37 24.77 -19.91
C ALA A 55 4.17 25.25 -20.77
N PRO A 56 4.38 26.10 -21.80
CA PRO A 56 3.28 26.61 -22.61
C PRO A 56 2.96 25.57 -23.66
N SER A 57 1.80 24.93 -23.54
CA SER A 57 1.12 24.38 -24.71
C SER A 57 0.32 25.49 -25.37
N THR A 58 1.00 26.39 -26.08
CA THR A 58 0.34 27.36 -26.95
C THR A 58 1.02 27.40 -28.30
N THR A 59 0.37 26.85 -29.32
CA THR A 59 0.27 27.54 -30.62
C THR A 59 -0.97 27.07 -31.37
N VAL A 60 -2.04 27.84 -31.24
CA VAL A 60 -3.11 27.95 -32.24
C VAL A 60 -2.71 29.10 -33.17
N PRO A 61 -2.80 28.97 -34.51
CA PRO A 61 -2.98 30.13 -35.38
C PRO A 61 -4.43 30.24 -35.85
N LYS A 62 -4.99 31.40 -35.56
CA LYS A 62 -6.27 31.96 -35.97
C LYS A 62 -6.26 32.32 -37.48
N ARG A 63 -7.29 31.90 -38.23
CA ARG A 63 -7.72 32.55 -39.49
C ARG A 63 -9.25 32.66 -39.49
N VAL A 64 -9.77 33.86 -39.72
CA VAL A 64 -11.22 34.18 -39.79
C VAL A 64 -11.65 34.26 -41.29
N PRO A 65 -12.95 34.40 -41.63
CA PRO A 65 -13.80 33.36 -42.23
C PRO A 65 -14.11 33.62 -43.72
N ILE A 66 -14.45 32.59 -44.49
CA ILE A 66 -15.32 32.68 -45.68
C ILE A 66 -15.92 31.29 -45.95
N ALA A 67 -17.18 31.32 -46.34
CA ALA A 67 -18.12 30.21 -46.40
C ALA A 67 -17.88 29.21 -47.55
N THR A 68 -18.60 28.08 -47.42
CA THR A 68 -19.21 27.27 -48.49
C THR A 68 -18.48 25.97 -48.88
N VAL A 69 -19.01 24.87 -48.30
CA VAL A 69 -19.35 23.57 -48.96
C VAL A 69 -18.20 22.62 -49.35
N SER A 70 -18.10 21.49 -48.62
CA SER A 70 -18.35 20.12 -49.11
C SER A 70 -17.64 19.05 -48.27
N ARG A 71 -18.44 18.11 -47.78
CA ARG A 71 -18.04 16.90 -47.05
C ARG A 71 -17.49 15.83 -48.02
N PRO A 72 -16.46 15.07 -47.61
CA PRO A 72 -16.41 13.66 -48.01
C PRO A 72 -15.99 12.75 -46.84
N PRO A 73 -16.59 11.56 -46.66
CA PRO A 73 -16.00 10.52 -45.83
C PRO A 73 -15.43 9.37 -46.68
N ALA A 74 -14.18 9.04 -46.36
CA ALA A 74 -13.48 7.75 -46.36
C ALA A 74 -13.90 6.58 -47.30
N SER A 75 -12.89 5.98 -47.90
CA SER A 75 -12.82 4.62 -48.47
C SER A 75 -11.42 4.05 -48.12
N PRO A 76 -11.15 2.73 -48.10
CA PRO A 76 -11.76 1.71 -48.98
C PRO A 76 -12.11 0.36 -48.31
N SER A 77 -13.11 -0.34 -48.83
CA SER A 77 -13.16 -1.80 -48.69
C SER A 77 -14.12 -2.40 -49.71
N SER A 78 -13.60 -3.18 -50.65
CA SER A 78 -14.33 -4.28 -51.29
C SER A 78 -13.36 -5.12 -52.11
N LEU A 79 -13.33 -6.43 -51.87
CA LEU A 79 -13.73 -7.46 -52.85
C LEU A 79 -13.35 -8.87 -52.37
N GLN A 80 -14.33 -9.78 -52.51
CA GLN A 80 -14.32 -11.27 -52.47
C GLN A 80 -15.06 -11.89 -51.27
N LEU A 81 -15.95 -12.88 -51.40
CA LEU A 81 -16.54 -13.60 -52.55
C LEU A 81 -17.77 -14.40 -52.02
N LYS A 82 -18.90 -14.27 -52.71
CA LYS A 82 -20.05 -15.19 -52.97
C LYS A 82 -20.82 -15.99 -51.88
N PRO A 83 -22.18 -16.09 -52.01
CA PRO A 83 -23.10 -16.93 -51.22
C PRO A 83 -23.46 -18.27 -51.93
N PRO A 84 -24.11 -19.23 -51.25
CA PRO A 84 -25.52 -19.56 -51.60
C PRO A 84 -26.38 -19.99 -50.37
N THR A 85 -27.58 -19.43 -50.18
CA THR A 85 -28.88 -19.92 -50.69
C THR A 85 -29.45 -21.16 -49.96
N LYS A 86 -30.39 -20.95 -49.02
CA LYS A 86 -31.78 -21.48 -49.02
C LYS A 86 -32.40 -21.42 -47.63
N ARG A 87 -33.54 -20.72 -47.55
CA ARG A 87 -34.50 -20.70 -46.44
C ARG A 87 -35.78 -21.40 -46.91
N PRO A 88 -36.39 -22.30 -46.13
CA PRO A 88 -37.81 -22.57 -46.19
C PRO A 88 -38.58 -21.84 -45.05
N PRO A 89 -39.91 -21.67 -45.17
CA PRO A 89 -40.71 -20.60 -44.57
C PRO A 89 -41.08 -20.81 -43.09
N PRO A 90 -41.63 -19.80 -42.38
CA PRO A 90 -41.97 -19.91 -40.96
C PRO A 90 -43.37 -20.49 -40.75
N PRO A 91 -43.60 -21.21 -39.64
CA PRO A 91 -44.92 -21.28 -39.02
C PRO A 91 -44.96 -20.45 -37.73
N GLU A 92 -46.11 -19.79 -37.58
CA GLU A 92 -46.46 -18.81 -36.56
C GLU A 92 -46.46 -19.34 -35.12
N LEU A 93 -46.12 -18.40 -34.23
CA LEU A 93 -46.67 -18.15 -32.90
C LEU A 93 -47.34 -19.32 -32.17
N GLU A 94 -46.71 -19.81 -31.11
CA GLU A 94 -47.40 -20.05 -29.83
C GLU A 94 -46.42 -20.31 -28.67
N SER A 95 -46.77 -19.73 -27.51
CA SER A 95 -46.41 -20.10 -26.12
C SER A 95 -45.02 -19.75 -25.53
N THR A 96 -45.04 -18.68 -24.70
CA THR A 96 -44.59 -18.56 -23.28
C THR A 96 -43.25 -19.16 -22.76
N PRO A 97 -42.61 -18.51 -21.75
CA PRO A 97 -41.17 -18.61 -21.50
C PRO A 97 -40.79 -19.78 -20.58
N LEU A 98 -39.85 -20.62 -21.02
CA LEU A 98 -39.17 -21.58 -20.15
C LEU A 98 -37.68 -21.27 -20.09
N GLN A 99 -37.26 -20.87 -18.89
CA GLN A 99 -35.88 -20.62 -18.51
C GLN A 99 -35.03 -21.87 -18.76
N LYS A 100 -34.04 -21.77 -19.65
CA LYS A 100 -32.94 -22.72 -19.77
C LYS A 100 -31.63 -21.98 -19.50
N ALA A 101 -31.17 -22.08 -18.25
CA ALA A 101 -29.79 -21.77 -17.89
C ALA A 101 -28.87 -22.74 -18.63
N SER A 102 -28.21 -22.22 -19.67
CA SER A 102 -27.22 -22.96 -20.45
C SER A 102 -25.93 -23.00 -19.65
N LYS A 103 -25.57 -24.18 -19.11
CA LYS A 103 -24.26 -24.42 -18.49
C LYS A 103 -23.19 -24.37 -19.59
N SER A 104 -22.50 -23.23 -19.70
CA SER A 104 -21.32 -23.09 -20.55
C SER A 104 -20.11 -23.77 -19.91
N LYS A 105 -19.33 -24.46 -20.75
CA LYS A 105 -18.11 -25.19 -20.42
C LYS A 105 -17.05 -24.26 -19.84
N TYR A 106 -16.33 -24.76 -18.82
CA TYR A 106 -15.25 -24.08 -18.11
C TYR A 106 -14.14 -23.61 -19.06
N ALA A 107 -14.12 -22.31 -19.36
CA ALA A 107 -12.90 -21.57 -19.62
C ALA A 107 -12.66 -20.68 -18.38
N PRO A 108 -11.42 -20.59 -17.84
CA PRO A 108 -11.13 -19.66 -16.75
C PRO A 108 -11.53 -18.24 -17.18
N PRO A 109 -12.28 -17.49 -16.36
CA PRO A 109 -12.58 -16.11 -16.65
C PRO A 109 -11.27 -15.34 -16.82
N LEU A 110 -11.12 -14.62 -17.94
CA LEU A 110 -9.99 -13.71 -18.10
C LEU A 110 -10.06 -12.67 -16.96
N PRO A 111 -8.93 -12.40 -16.27
CA PRO A 111 -8.92 -11.40 -15.22
C PRO A 111 -9.39 -10.07 -15.80
N SER A 112 -10.31 -9.39 -15.09
CA SER A 112 -10.75 -8.07 -15.54
C SER A 112 -9.55 -7.14 -15.68
N GLN A 113 -9.64 -6.13 -16.55
CA GLN A 113 -8.58 -5.14 -16.69
C GLN A 113 -8.17 -4.53 -15.34
N THR A 114 -9.12 -4.35 -14.41
CA THR A 114 -8.84 -3.92 -13.02
C THR A 114 -7.99 -4.93 -12.24
N ALA A 115 -8.24 -6.23 -12.38
CA ALA A 115 -7.43 -7.27 -11.73
C ALA A 115 -6.02 -7.35 -12.34
N ALA A 116 -5.90 -7.22 -13.66
CA ALA A 116 -4.60 -7.18 -14.34
C ALA A 116 -3.79 -5.93 -13.98
N ALA A 117 -4.44 -4.76 -13.85
CA ALA A 117 -3.81 -3.51 -13.45
C ALA A 117 -3.28 -3.53 -12.01
N ARG A 118 -3.90 -4.30 -11.10
CA ARG A 118 -3.41 -4.47 -9.72
C ARG A 118 -2.02 -5.12 -9.66
N THR A 119 -1.70 -6.02 -10.59
CA THR A 119 -0.38 -6.68 -10.67
C THR A 119 0.75 -5.70 -10.96
N PHE A 120 0.45 -4.64 -11.72
CA PHE A 120 1.41 -3.60 -12.10
C PHE A 120 1.27 -2.31 -11.27
N SER A 121 0.42 -2.33 -10.25
CA SER A 121 0.33 -1.20 -9.32
C SER A 121 1.58 -1.16 -8.46
N SER A 122 2.12 0.04 -8.25
CA SER A 122 3.31 0.23 -7.42
C SER A 122 3.11 -0.46 -6.07
N PRO A 123 4.09 -1.26 -5.58
CA PRO A 123 4.00 -1.86 -4.27
C PRO A 123 3.77 -0.77 -3.23
N PHE A 124 2.70 -0.92 -2.45
CA PHE A 124 2.39 0.04 -1.40
C PHE A 124 3.59 0.23 -0.47
N THR A 125 4.00 1.46 -0.23
CA THR A 125 5.23 1.84 0.49
C THR A 125 5.24 1.47 1.98
N ASN A 126 4.13 0.94 2.53
CA ASN A 126 4.03 0.51 3.93
C ASN A 126 3.79 -1.00 4.05
N GLN A 127 4.49 -1.81 3.26
CA GLN A 127 4.45 -3.27 3.37
C GLN A 127 5.29 -3.84 4.52
N ASP A 128 5.89 -2.97 5.33
CA ASP A 128 6.71 -3.37 6.46
C ASP A 128 5.91 -4.17 7.50
N PHE A 129 6.66 -4.97 8.26
CA PHE A 129 6.15 -5.77 9.35
C PHE A 129 6.73 -5.29 10.67
N LYS A 130 5.96 -5.45 11.75
CA LYS A 130 6.36 -5.10 13.11
C LYS A 130 6.25 -6.30 14.03
N TYR A 131 7.07 -6.27 15.06
CA TYR A 131 7.19 -7.31 16.07
C TYR A 131 6.98 -6.71 17.48
N PRO A 132 5.74 -6.41 17.90
CA PRO A 132 5.47 -6.07 19.29
C PRO A 132 5.81 -7.25 20.22
N TYR A 133 6.52 -6.92 21.29
CA TYR A 133 6.87 -7.85 22.38
C TYR A 133 5.87 -7.66 23.52
N LEU A 134 5.24 -8.76 23.94
CA LEU A 134 4.30 -8.77 25.04
C LEU A 134 4.87 -9.64 26.18
N PRO A 135 5.00 -9.09 27.40
CA PRO A 135 5.35 -9.88 28.55
C PRO A 135 4.19 -10.80 28.93
N ILE A 136 4.50 -12.07 29.21
CA ILE A 136 3.54 -13.08 29.68
C ILE A 136 4.13 -13.81 30.88
N GLN A 137 3.30 -14.15 31.85
CA GLN A 137 3.78 -14.82 33.05
C GLN A 137 4.22 -16.27 32.78
N ARG A 138 3.52 -16.95 31.87
CA ARG A 138 3.82 -18.31 31.40
C ARG A 138 3.50 -18.44 29.92
N ARG A 139 4.16 -19.37 29.22
CA ARG A 139 3.80 -19.71 27.84
C ARG A 139 2.36 -20.20 27.77
N LEU A 140 1.58 -19.55 26.92
CA LEU A 140 0.21 -19.95 26.63
C LEU A 140 0.17 -20.71 25.30
N PRO A 141 -0.70 -21.71 25.13
CA PRO A 141 -0.96 -22.27 23.82
C PRO A 141 -1.39 -21.19 22.81
N ILE A 142 -0.99 -21.32 21.54
CA ILE A 142 -1.28 -20.33 20.48
C ILE A 142 -2.78 -20.03 20.37
N HIS A 143 -3.65 -21.04 20.54
CA HIS A 143 -5.09 -20.86 20.51
C HIS A 143 -5.59 -19.94 21.64
N GLN A 144 -4.96 -19.98 22.82
CA GLN A 144 -5.30 -19.10 23.94
C GLN A 144 -4.85 -17.67 23.68
N ILE A 145 -3.65 -17.47 23.12
CA ILE A 145 -3.21 -16.13 22.68
C ILE A 145 -4.19 -15.57 21.66
N ARG A 146 -4.59 -16.33 20.64
CA ARG A 146 -5.59 -15.88 19.67
C ARG A 146 -6.93 -15.56 20.31
N SER A 147 -7.35 -16.31 21.33
CA SER A 147 -8.57 -16.00 22.10
C SER A 147 -8.43 -14.69 22.89
N LEU A 148 -7.28 -14.47 23.52
CA LEU A 148 -6.95 -13.24 24.25
C LEU A 148 -6.98 -12.03 23.32
N LEU A 149 -6.35 -12.13 22.15
CA LEU A 149 -6.35 -11.07 21.14
C LEU A 149 -7.76 -10.74 20.67
N ARG A 150 -8.62 -11.74 20.43
CA ARG A 150 -10.04 -11.49 20.09
C ARG A 150 -10.78 -10.77 21.22
N ARG A 151 -10.52 -11.13 22.48
CA ARG A 151 -11.13 -10.47 23.64
C ARG A 151 -10.68 -9.01 23.78
N LEU A 152 -9.47 -8.70 23.34
CA LEU A 152 -8.92 -7.34 23.25
C LEU A 152 -9.37 -6.57 22.00
N ASN A 153 -10.33 -7.13 21.25
CA ASN A 153 -10.81 -6.59 19.99
C ASN A 153 -9.70 -6.41 18.93
N ILE A 154 -8.66 -7.24 19.00
CA ILE A 154 -7.61 -7.33 17.97
C ILE A 154 -8.02 -8.41 16.97
N ASN A 155 -8.22 -7.98 15.73
CA ASN A 155 -8.56 -8.88 14.64
C ASN A 155 -7.45 -9.93 14.43
N SER A 156 -7.78 -11.21 14.60
CA SER A 156 -6.79 -12.30 14.46
C SER A 156 -6.17 -12.39 13.06
N ASN A 157 -6.87 -11.92 12.02
CA ASN A 157 -6.36 -11.87 10.65
C ASN A 157 -5.24 -10.84 10.45
N ARG A 158 -5.05 -9.91 11.39
CA ARG A 158 -3.97 -8.91 11.35
C ARG A 158 -2.67 -9.44 11.96
N VAL A 159 -2.77 -10.52 12.73
CA VAL A 159 -1.62 -11.21 13.33
C VAL A 159 -1.23 -12.37 12.43
N LEU A 160 -0.09 -12.22 11.77
CA LEU A 160 0.43 -13.16 10.80
C LEU A 160 1.05 -14.37 11.49
N ASP A 161 1.78 -14.13 12.58
CA ASP A 161 2.42 -15.19 13.36
C ASP A 161 2.53 -14.84 14.84
N ILE A 162 2.72 -15.86 15.67
CA ILE A 162 2.90 -15.77 17.12
C ILE A 162 4.15 -16.57 17.48
N HIS A 163 5.24 -15.88 17.79
CA HIS A 163 6.53 -16.46 18.10
C HIS A 163 6.86 -16.31 19.60
N TYR A 164 7.60 -17.27 20.15
CA TYR A 164 8.05 -17.23 21.54
C TYR A 164 9.58 -17.22 21.62
N PRO A 165 10.22 -16.04 21.67
CA PRO A 165 11.66 -15.97 21.83
C PRO A 165 12.11 -16.47 23.22
N ASP A 166 11.26 -16.32 24.24
CA ASP A 166 11.53 -16.76 25.62
C ASP A 166 10.29 -17.43 26.25
N ARG A 167 10.37 -17.84 27.51
CA ARG A 167 9.27 -18.41 28.31
C ARG A 167 8.28 -17.37 28.80
N HIS A 168 8.74 -16.12 28.95
CA HIS A 168 7.95 -15.01 29.50
C HIS A 168 7.66 -13.90 28.49
N LEU A 169 7.96 -14.15 27.21
CA LEU A 169 7.77 -13.19 26.12
C LEU A 169 7.05 -13.88 24.97
N VAL A 170 6.04 -13.21 24.45
CA VAL A 170 5.42 -13.54 23.17
C VAL A 170 5.62 -12.39 22.21
N VAL A 171 5.93 -12.71 20.97
CA VAL A 171 6.11 -11.77 19.88
C VAL A 171 5.02 -12.03 18.86
N LEU A 172 4.32 -10.97 18.48
CA LEU A 172 3.31 -11.04 17.42
C LEU A 172 3.92 -10.47 16.15
N LEU A 173 3.78 -11.17 15.02
CA LEU A 173 4.12 -10.60 13.73
C LEU A 173 2.87 -9.92 13.15
N ILE A 174 2.93 -8.61 12.93
CA ILE A 174 1.80 -7.82 12.41
C ILE A 174 2.23 -6.95 11.22
N HIS A 175 1.27 -6.59 10.38
CA HIS A 175 1.47 -5.55 9.37
C HIS A 175 1.58 -4.17 10.02
N ASN A 176 2.41 -3.29 9.45
CA ASN A 176 2.64 -1.93 9.94
C ASN A 176 1.33 -1.09 10.04
N ASN A 177 0.37 -1.31 9.14
CA ASN A 177 -0.93 -0.61 9.15
C ASN A 177 -1.81 -0.94 10.37
N CYS A 178 -1.51 -2.00 11.12
CA CYS A 178 -2.26 -2.43 12.29
C CYS A 178 -1.54 -2.11 13.61
N GLU A 179 -0.33 -1.56 13.56
CA GLU A 179 0.50 -1.33 14.75
C GLU A 179 -0.19 -0.40 15.76
N ALA A 180 -0.74 0.72 15.30
CA ALA A 180 -1.40 1.70 16.15
C ALA A 180 -2.64 1.13 16.87
N GLU A 181 -3.43 0.32 16.15
CA GLU A 181 -4.61 -0.35 16.70
C GLU A 181 -4.19 -1.37 17.77
N VAL A 182 -3.21 -2.23 17.46
CA VAL A 182 -2.71 -3.24 18.39
C VAL A 182 -2.12 -2.59 19.64
N ARG A 183 -1.28 -1.55 19.50
CA ARG A 183 -0.73 -0.81 20.65
C ARG A 183 -1.82 -0.21 21.52
N SER A 184 -2.80 0.47 20.93
CA SER A 184 -3.89 1.09 21.68
C SER A 184 -4.71 0.08 22.48
N GLN A 185 -4.89 -1.14 21.96
CA GLN A 185 -5.60 -2.19 22.70
C GLN A 185 -4.75 -2.84 23.79
N LEU A 186 -3.42 -2.93 23.59
CA LEU A 186 -2.51 -3.47 24.59
C LEU A 186 -2.31 -2.53 25.78
N GLU A 187 -2.36 -1.21 25.56
CA GLU A 187 -2.29 -0.22 26.65
C GLU A 187 -3.50 -0.22 27.59
N LYS A 188 -4.61 -0.87 27.20
CA LYS A 188 -5.83 -0.98 28.01
C LYS A 188 -5.79 -2.14 29.01
N ILE A 189 -4.73 -2.95 29.00
CA ILE A 189 -4.56 -4.16 29.81
C ILE A 189 -3.66 -3.85 31.00
#